data_AF-X1IT29-F1
#
_entry.id   AF-X1IT29-F1
#
_cell.length_a   1.000
_cell.length_b   1.000
_cell.length_c   1.000
_cell.angle_alpha   90.00
_cell.angle_beta   90.00
_cell.angle_gamma   90.00
#
_symmetry.space_group_name_H-M   'P 1'
#
loop_
_entity.id
_entity.type
_entity.pdbx_description
1 polymer ?
#
loop_
_entity_poly.entity_id
_entity_poly.type
_entity_poly.pdbx_seq_one_letter_code
_entity_poly.pdbx_strand_id
1 'polypeptide(L)'
;MSLKEAISTYINDGDLVGFGGLSFWRKPISACREIIRQEKKDLTLCTFVGGFEIDMLIAGGCASEVRSCFVGMEIFGMAPHYRKAVESSSIKISEESEATIALGLRASYLKVPFMPLKGIIGTDMTKKEK
;
A
#
# COMPACT_ATOMS: atom_id res chain seq x y z
N MET A 1 20.74 13.33 6.95
CA MET A 1 19.99 12.21 7.55
C MET A 1 20.21 10.98 6.69
N SER A 2 20.69 9.90 7.29
CA SER A 2 20.84 8.60 6.64
C SER A 2 19.47 7.93 6.46
N LEU A 3 19.39 6.93 5.58
CA LEU A 3 18.15 6.17 5.38
C LEU A 3 17.70 5.47 6.67
N LYS A 4 18.64 4.90 7.42
CA LYS A 4 18.38 4.27 8.72
C LYS A 4 17.70 5.23 9.69
N GLU A 5 18.27 6.43 9.84
CA GLU A 5 17.73 7.50 10.70
C GLU A 5 16.35 7.97 10.22
N ALA A 6 16.15 8.10 8.91
CA ALA A 6 14.87 8.52 8.35
C ALA A 6 13.75 7.52 8.69
N ILE A 7 14.00 6.22 8.47
CA ILE A 7 13.01 5.18 8.77
C ILE A 7 12.77 5.07 10.27
N SER A 8 13.81 5.13 11.10
CA SER A 8 13.63 5.02 12.56
C SER A 8 12.85 6.20 13.15
N THR A 9 12.98 7.39 12.55
CA THR A 9 12.39 8.63 13.06
C THR A 9 10.95 8.83 12.59
N TYR A 10 10.64 8.48 11.33
CA TYR A 10 9.38 8.87 10.69
C TYR A 10 8.42 7.72 10.41
N ILE A 11 8.84 6.47 10.58
CA ILE A 11 7.96 5.30 10.42
C ILE A 11 7.82 4.63 11.78
N ASN A 12 6.61 4.60 12.30
CA ASN A 12 6.24 3.93 13.53
C ASN A 12 5.33 2.73 13.23
N ASP A 13 5.25 1.80 14.18
CA ASP A 13 4.33 0.68 14.06
C ASP A 13 2.88 1.20 14.02
N GLY A 14 2.05 0.61 13.16
CA GLY A 14 0.67 1.05 12.95
C GLY A 14 0.48 2.21 11.96
N ASP A 15 1.55 2.77 11.38
CA ASP A 15 1.42 3.90 10.46
C ASP A 15 0.76 3.51 9.11
N LEU A 16 0.06 4.49 8.52
CA LEU A 16 -0.34 4.48 7.12
C LEU A 16 0.81 5.01 6.26
N VAL A 17 1.48 4.14 5.52
CA VAL A 17 2.66 4.47 4.73
C VAL A 17 2.33 4.49 3.24
N GLY A 18 2.51 5.66 2.62
CA GLY A 18 2.35 5.84 1.18
C GLY A 18 3.62 5.50 0.40
N PHE A 19 3.51 4.65 -0.62
CA PHE A 19 4.63 4.28 -1.49
C PHE A 19 4.47 4.93 -2.86
N GLY A 20 5.43 5.79 -3.20
CA GLY A 20 5.51 6.40 -4.54
C GLY A 20 6.03 5.42 -5.60
N GLY A 21 6.18 5.95 -6.82
CA GLY A 21 6.50 5.14 -8.00
C GLY A 21 5.24 4.50 -8.61
N LEU A 22 5.41 3.69 -9.65
CA LEU A 22 4.31 3.02 -10.33
C LEU A 22 4.77 1.63 -10.77
N SER A 23 4.03 0.59 -10.42
CA SER A 23 4.39 -0.78 -10.80
C SER A 23 5.81 -1.14 -10.34
N PHE A 24 6.74 -1.51 -11.20
CA PHE A 24 8.16 -1.73 -10.83
C PHE A 24 9.06 -0.50 -11.09
N TRP A 25 8.50 0.65 -11.47
CA TRP A 25 9.25 1.85 -11.81
C TRP A 25 9.48 2.74 -10.60
N ARG A 26 10.77 2.98 -10.29
CA ARG A 26 11.25 3.85 -9.19
C ARG A 26 10.60 3.57 -7.83
N LYS A 27 10.32 2.30 -7.52
CA LYS A 27 9.85 1.89 -6.19
C LYS A 27 10.95 2.09 -5.14
N PRO A 28 10.61 2.54 -3.92
CA PRO A 28 11.60 2.84 -2.87
C PRO A 28 12.08 1.56 -2.16
N ILE A 29 12.68 0.63 -2.90
CA ILE A 29 13.04 -0.71 -2.39
C ILE A 29 14.07 -0.66 -1.25
N SER A 30 15.01 0.30 -1.29
CA SER A 30 15.96 0.50 -0.19
C SER A 30 15.26 0.86 1.12
N ALA A 31 14.26 1.74 1.08
CA ALA A 31 13.47 2.11 2.25
C ALA A 31 12.67 0.90 2.76
N CYS A 32 12.08 0.11 1.86
CA CYS A 32 11.32 -1.09 2.25
C CYS A 32 12.21 -2.12 2.95
N ARG A 33 13.44 -2.34 2.45
CA ARG A 33 14.43 -3.20 3.13
C ARG A 33 14.80 -2.67 4.52
N GLU A 34 14.94 -1.35 4.67
CA GLU A 34 15.18 -0.74 5.98
C GLU A 34 14.02 -0.92 6.95
N ILE A 35 12.78 -0.74 6.50
CA ILE A 35 11.57 -0.99 7.29
C ILE A 35 11.59 -2.42 7.84
N ILE A 36 11.89 -3.41 6.99
CA ILE A 36 12.02 -4.82 7.39
C ILE A 36 13.18 -5.02 8.37
N ARG A 37 14.34 -4.41 8.11
CA ARG A 37 15.54 -4.52 8.96
C ARG A 37 15.33 -3.91 10.36
N GLN A 38 14.40 -2.96 10.48
CA GLN A 38 14.03 -2.35 11.75
C GLN A 38 12.78 -2.99 12.36
N GLU A 39 12.30 -4.09 11.77
CA GLU A 39 11.15 -4.87 12.24
C GLU A 39 9.91 -4.01 12.51
N LYS A 40 9.66 -3.01 11.68
CA LYS A 40 8.42 -2.22 11.77
C LYS A 40 7.21 -3.10 11.49
N LYS A 41 6.13 -2.94 12.24
CA LYS A 41 4.95 -3.82 12.21
C LYS A 41 3.65 -3.07 12.09
N ASP A 42 2.61 -3.84 11.81
CA ASP A 42 1.23 -3.40 11.74
C ASP A 42 0.98 -2.24 10.78
N LEU A 43 1.82 -2.11 9.74
CA LEU A 43 1.74 -1.01 8.79
C LEU A 43 0.58 -1.19 7.82
N THR A 44 -0.15 -0.10 7.55
CA THR A 44 -1.06 -0.01 6.41
C THR A 44 -0.28 0.50 5.19
N LEU A 45 -0.15 -0.34 4.16
CA LEU A 45 0.59 -0.01 2.96
C LEU A 45 -0.36 0.61 1.92
N CYS A 46 -0.10 1.85 1.50
CA CYS A 46 -0.93 2.55 0.50
C CYS A 46 -0.12 2.84 -0.77
N THR A 47 -0.60 2.37 -1.93
CA THR A 47 0.01 2.61 -3.23
C THR A 47 -1.05 2.58 -4.32
N PHE A 48 -0.80 3.20 -5.47
CA PHE A 48 -1.65 3.02 -6.65
C PHE A 48 -1.47 1.61 -7.21
N VAL A 49 -0.39 1.41 -7.95
CA VAL A 49 -0.03 0.11 -8.54
C VAL A 49 1.12 -0.46 -7.72
N GLY A 50 0.81 -1.45 -6.88
CA GLY A 50 1.74 -2.15 -6.02
C GLY A 50 2.49 -3.28 -6.72
N GLY A 51 3.69 -3.59 -6.26
CA GLY A 51 4.49 -4.70 -6.78
C GLY A 51 5.47 -5.26 -5.75
N PHE A 52 6.77 -5.25 -6.10
CA PHE A 52 7.84 -5.82 -5.28
C PHE A 52 7.88 -5.28 -3.84
N GLU A 53 7.60 -3.99 -3.65
CA GLU A 53 7.60 -3.35 -2.34
C GLU A 53 6.53 -3.92 -1.41
N ILE A 54 5.31 -4.15 -1.94
CA ILE A 54 4.20 -4.71 -1.15
C ILE A 54 4.50 -6.17 -0.82
N ASP A 55 4.89 -6.95 -1.83
CA ASP A 55 5.19 -8.37 -1.66
C ASP A 55 6.32 -8.60 -0.64
N MET A 56 7.38 -7.78 -0.71
CA MET A 56 8.53 -7.87 0.19
C MET A 56 8.18 -7.44 1.63
N LEU A 57 7.35 -6.41 1.82
CA LEU A 57 6.90 -5.96 3.15
C LEU A 57 5.93 -6.97 3.80
N ILE A 58 5.10 -7.63 3.02
CA ILE A 58 4.28 -8.75 3.49
C ILE A 58 5.18 -9.93 3.88
N ALA A 59 6.13 -10.31 3.03
CA ALA A 59 7.10 -11.37 3.33
C ALA A 59 7.91 -11.08 4.60
N GLY A 60 8.24 -9.81 4.84
CA GLY A 60 8.94 -9.35 6.05
C GLY A 60 8.07 -9.25 7.31
N GLY A 61 6.77 -9.56 7.23
CA GLY A 61 5.85 -9.49 8.37
C GLY A 61 5.54 -8.06 8.85
N CYS A 62 5.70 -7.06 7.98
CA CYS A 62 5.53 -5.65 8.34
C CYS A 62 4.09 -5.14 8.15
N ALA A 63 3.30 -5.80 7.31
CA ALA A 63 2.01 -5.28 6.84
C ALA A 63 0.82 -5.86 7.63
N SER A 64 -0.09 -5.00 8.07
CA SER A 64 -1.42 -5.37 8.59
C SER A 64 -2.52 -5.21 7.55
N GLU A 65 -2.39 -4.21 6.68
CA GLU A 65 -3.37 -3.87 5.66
C GLU A 65 -2.69 -3.39 4.37
N VAL A 66 -3.27 -3.74 3.21
CA VAL A 66 -2.87 -3.19 1.91
C VAL A 66 -4.04 -2.44 1.29
N ARG A 67 -3.82 -1.14 1.04
CA ARG A 67 -4.72 -0.24 0.32
C ARG A 67 -4.15 0.01 -1.07
N SER A 68 -4.73 -0.60 -2.08
CA SER A 68 -4.19 -0.53 -3.45
C SER A 68 -5.30 -0.75 -4.48
N CYS A 69 -5.09 -0.23 -5.69
CA CYS A 69 -5.97 -0.58 -6.82
C CYS A 69 -5.47 -1.77 -7.64
N PHE A 70 -4.19 -2.11 -7.51
CA PHE A 70 -3.60 -3.27 -8.13
C PHE A 70 -2.37 -3.71 -7.36
N VAL A 71 -2.12 -5.01 -7.22
CA VAL A 71 -0.84 -5.54 -6.77
C VAL A 71 -0.43 -6.70 -7.65
N GLY A 72 0.72 -6.55 -8.31
CA GLY A 72 1.26 -7.54 -9.22
C GLY A 72 2.64 -7.12 -9.73
N MET A 73 3.31 -8.03 -10.43
CA MET A 73 4.65 -7.78 -10.98
C MET A 73 4.62 -7.65 -12.52
N GLU A 74 3.47 -7.31 -13.09
CA GLU A 74 3.24 -7.14 -14.54
C GLU A 74 3.74 -8.35 -15.35
N ILE A 75 4.76 -8.15 -16.19
CA ILE A 75 5.42 -9.18 -17.00
C ILE A 75 6.08 -10.28 -16.18
N PHE A 76 6.40 -10.03 -14.91
CA PHE A 76 6.97 -11.03 -14.00
C PHE A 76 5.90 -11.87 -13.29
N GLY A 77 4.62 -11.59 -13.53
CA GLY A 77 3.50 -12.38 -13.02
C GLY A 77 2.93 -11.87 -11.70
N MET A 78 2.44 -12.80 -10.88
CA MET A 78 1.75 -12.49 -9.64
C MET A 78 2.73 -12.19 -8.50
N ALA A 79 2.33 -11.35 -7.56
CA ALA A 79 3.03 -11.15 -6.30
C ALA A 79 2.72 -12.33 -5.35
N PRO A 80 3.66 -13.26 -5.10
CA PRO A 80 3.36 -14.54 -4.45
C PRO A 80 2.98 -14.41 -2.98
N HIS A 81 3.64 -13.53 -2.22
CA HIS A 81 3.33 -13.31 -0.80
C HIS A 81 2.04 -12.51 -0.65
N TYR A 82 1.80 -11.52 -1.50
CA TYR A 82 0.53 -10.80 -1.55
C TYR A 82 -0.63 -11.77 -1.84
N ARG A 83 -0.52 -12.57 -2.91
CA ARG A 83 -1.54 -13.56 -3.27
C ARG A 83 -1.83 -14.50 -2.11
N LYS A 84 -0.78 -15.07 -1.50
CA LYS A 84 -0.93 -15.98 -0.36
C LYS A 84 -1.61 -15.28 0.82
N ALA A 85 -1.27 -14.03 1.09
CA ALA A 85 -1.86 -13.27 2.19
C ALA A 85 -3.35 -12.95 1.96
N VAL A 86 -3.74 -12.66 0.70
CA VAL A 86 -5.14 -12.51 0.29
C VAL A 86 -5.89 -13.83 0.46
N GLU A 87 -5.37 -14.92 -0.13
CA GLU A 87 -6.03 -16.24 -0.12
C GLU A 87 -6.16 -16.84 1.28
N SER A 88 -5.25 -16.49 2.20
CA SER A 88 -5.30 -16.93 3.60
C SER A 88 -5.94 -15.93 4.56
N SER A 89 -6.37 -14.76 4.05
CA SER A 89 -6.89 -13.65 4.85
C SER A 89 -5.97 -13.23 6.01
N SER A 90 -4.65 -13.36 5.82
CA SER A 90 -3.66 -13.06 6.86
C SER A 90 -3.37 -11.56 7.00
N ILE A 91 -3.78 -10.77 6.02
CA ILE A 91 -3.74 -9.30 6.04
C ILE A 91 -5.10 -8.78 5.57
N LYS A 92 -5.46 -7.58 6.02
CA LYS A 92 -6.63 -6.89 5.50
C LYS A 92 -6.33 -6.33 4.11
N ILE A 93 -7.27 -6.47 3.18
CA ILE A 93 -7.21 -5.85 1.87
C ILE A 93 -8.27 -4.77 1.83
N SER A 94 -7.90 -3.57 1.41
CA SER A 94 -8.85 -2.53 1.08
C SER A 94 -8.67 -2.20 -0.38
N GLU A 95 -9.48 -2.83 -1.21
CA GLU A 95 -9.51 -2.54 -2.63
C GLU A 95 -9.90 -1.07 -2.85
N GLU A 96 -9.07 -0.36 -3.60
CA GLU A 96 -9.29 1.02 -3.99
C GLU A 96 -9.31 1.12 -5.52
N SER A 97 -9.86 2.19 -6.07
CA SER A 97 -9.61 2.52 -7.48
C SER A 97 -8.48 3.55 -7.55
N GLU A 98 -7.80 3.68 -8.68
CA GLU A 98 -6.83 4.78 -8.87
C GLU A 98 -7.47 6.14 -8.55
N ALA A 99 -8.73 6.33 -8.94
CA ALA A 99 -9.47 7.55 -8.70
C ALA A 99 -9.73 7.81 -7.21
N THR A 100 -10.05 6.78 -6.40
CA THR A 100 -10.30 6.97 -4.96
C THR A 100 -9.03 7.38 -4.22
N ILE A 101 -7.90 6.74 -4.52
CA ILE A 101 -6.60 7.12 -3.94
C ILE A 101 -6.20 8.53 -4.38
N ALA A 102 -6.25 8.83 -5.69
CA ALA A 102 -5.88 10.15 -6.21
C ALA A 102 -6.72 11.27 -5.60
N LEU A 103 -8.03 11.07 -5.52
CA LEU A 103 -8.94 12.07 -4.95
C LEU A 103 -8.81 12.18 -3.44
N GLY A 104 -8.52 11.09 -2.72
CA GLY A 104 -8.22 11.12 -1.29
C GLY A 104 -6.93 11.89 -0.98
N LEU A 105 -5.86 11.64 -1.73
CA LEU A 105 -4.60 12.40 -1.63
C LEU A 105 -4.82 13.88 -1.98
N ARG A 106 -5.62 14.17 -3.01
CA ARG A 106 -5.97 15.54 -3.39
C ARG A 106 -6.81 16.24 -2.31
N ALA A 107 -7.75 15.53 -1.68
CA ALA A 107 -8.54 16.06 -0.57
C ALA A 107 -7.61 16.45 0.60
N SER A 108 -6.69 15.56 0.96
CA SER A 108 -5.68 15.80 2.00
C SER A 108 -4.79 17.00 1.67
N TYR A 109 -4.25 17.07 0.44
CA TYR A 109 -3.43 18.20 -0.01
C TYR A 109 -4.16 19.54 0.06
N LEU A 110 -5.42 19.58 -0.40
CA LEU A 110 -6.25 20.78 -0.38
C LEU A 110 -6.86 21.09 1.00
N LYS A 111 -6.64 20.23 2.00
CA LYS A 111 -7.24 20.33 3.34
C LYS A 111 -8.77 20.41 3.32
N VAL A 112 -9.40 19.63 2.44
CA VAL A 112 -10.86 19.46 2.37
C VAL A 112 -11.25 18.06 2.87
N PRO A 113 -12.44 17.88 3.46
CA PRO A 113 -12.81 16.62 4.09
C PRO A 113 -12.98 15.45 3.11
N PHE A 114 -13.38 15.71 1.86
CA PHE A 114 -13.54 14.68 0.82
C PHE A 114 -13.54 15.31 -0.58
N MET A 115 -13.44 14.46 -1.60
CA MET A 115 -13.59 14.82 -3.02
C MET A 115 -14.66 13.95 -3.68
N PRO A 116 -15.58 14.51 -4.49
CA PRO A 116 -16.67 13.73 -5.09
C PRO A 116 -16.16 12.81 -6.20
N LEU A 117 -16.65 11.56 -6.23
CA LEU A 117 -16.32 10.57 -7.25
C LEU A 117 -17.57 9.77 -7.66
N LYS A 118 -17.97 9.90 -8.94
CA LYS A 118 -19.07 9.11 -9.50
C LYS A 118 -18.62 7.71 -9.93
N GLY A 119 -17.34 7.54 -10.27
CA GLY A 119 -16.81 6.34 -10.93
C GLY A 119 -16.88 5.03 -10.14
N ILE A 120 -17.19 5.08 -8.85
CA ILE A 120 -17.36 3.88 -7.99
C ILE A 120 -18.82 3.42 -7.87
N ILE A 121 -19.78 4.24 -8.29
CA ILE A 121 -21.21 3.92 -8.18
C ILE A 121 -21.55 2.84 -9.21
N GLY A 122 -22.22 1.77 -8.76
CA GLY A 122 -22.55 0.61 -9.60
C GLY A 122 -21.43 -0.44 -9.68
N THR A 123 -20.35 -0.25 -8.92
CA THR A 123 -19.28 -1.25 -8.75
C THR A 123 -19.38 -1.92 -7.37
N ASP A 124 -18.65 -3.02 -7.21
CA ASP A 124 -18.56 -3.73 -5.93
C ASP A 124 -17.71 -3.00 -4.88
N MET A 125 -17.00 -1.93 -5.26
CA MET A 125 -16.18 -1.09 -4.37
C MET A 125 -16.95 -0.48 -3.18
N THR A 126 -18.27 -0.34 -3.32
CA THR A 126 -19.12 0.22 -2.26
C THR A 126 -19.67 -0.84 -1.31
N LYS A 127 -19.50 -2.12 -1.64
CA LYS A 127 -19.88 -3.23 -0.77
C LYS A 127 -18.82 -3.35 0.31
N LYS A 128 -19.24 -3.43 1.58
CA LYS A 128 -18.32 -3.85 2.64
C LYS A 128 -17.92 -5.30 2.37
N GLU A 129 -16.62 -5.59 2.41
CA GLU A 129 -16.14 -6.97 2.50
C GLU A 129 -16.84 -7.67 3.67
N LYS A 130 -17.24 -8.93 3.47
CA LYS A 130 -17.92 -9.75 4.47
C LYS A 130 -16.97 -10.23 5.55
#